data_AF-E3HCD6-F1
#
_entry.id   AF-E3HCD6-F1
#
_cell.length_a   1.000
_cell.length_b   1.000
_cell.length_c   1.000
_cell.angle_alpha   90.00
_cell.angle_beta   90.00
_cell.angle_gamma   90.00
#
_symmetry.space_group_name_H-M   'P 1'
#
loop_
_entity.id
_entity.type
_entity.pdbx_description
1 polymer ?
#
loop_
_entity_poly.entity_id
_entity_poly.type
_entity_poly.pdbx_seq_one_letter_code
_entity_poly.pdbx_strand_id
1 'polypeptide(L)'
;MATKESIDQLFEKFENFIKNKTVIGEPFQIGDITLIPTLSISFGLGSGSEEKTSSKKSFGDGAGMGGRVMPIAMIVIKNGEISVLPINRNTGLDKLIDMVPDLMDKIKEISPESFKKEKEE
;
A
#
# COMPACT_ATOMS: atom_id res chain seq x y z
N MET A 1 -32.69 12.54 -6.13
CA MET A 1 -32.70 11.22 -5.45
C MET A 1 -31.79 10.21 -6.18
N ALA A 2 -31.85 10.12 -7.51
CA ALA A 2 -31.00 9.20 -8.31
C ALA A 2 -29.46 9.42 -8.21
N THR A 3 -28.99 10.62 -7.85
CA THR A 3 -27.55 10.95 -7.81
C THR A 3 -26.85 10.45 -6.53
N LYS A 4 -27.51 10.50 -5.38
CA LYS A 4 -26.92 10.05 -4.10
C LYS A 4 -26.75 8.54 -4.08
N GLU A 5 -27.78 7.82 -4.54
CA GLU A 5 -27.81 6.37 -4.64
C GLU A 5 -26.78 5.83 -5.66
N SER A 6 -26.54 6.56 -6.77
CA SER A 6 -25.49 6.22 -7.73
C SER A 6 -24.08 6.41 -7.17
N ILE A 7 -23.88 7.46 -6.37
CA ILE A 7 -22.61 7.75 -5.70
C ILE A 7 -22.33 6.71 -4.63
N ASP A 8 -23.32 6.37 -3.80
CA ASP A 8 -23.18 5.34 -2.75
C ASP A 8 -22.86 3.96 -3.37
N GLN A 9 -23.49 3.60 -4.50
CA GLN A 9 -23.17 2.36 -5.23
C GLN A 9 -21.78 2.35 -5.87
N LEU A 10 -21.31 3.50 -6.38
CA LEU A 10 -19.94 3.64 -6.90
C LEU A 10 -18.92 3.51 -5.77
N PHE A 11 -19.20 4.10 -4.61
CA PHE A 11 -18.35 4.00 -3.43
C PHE A 11 -18.32 2.58 -2.85
N GLU A 12 -19.45 1.88 -2.73
CA GLU A 12 -19.47 0.48 -2.30
C GLU A 12 -18.69 -0.43 -3.27
N LYS A 13 -18.83 -0.20 -4.58
CA LYS A 13 -18.08 -0.97 -5.58
C LYS A 13 -16.58 -0.67 -5.54
N PHE A 14 -16.20 0.59 -5.33
CA PHE A 14 -14.82 0.99 -5.18
C PHE A 14 -14.20 0.43 -3.89
N GLU A 15 -14.92 0.51 -2.77
CA GLU A 15 -14.50 -0.05 -1.49
C GLU A 15 -14.29 -1.57 -1.58
N ASN A 16 -15.24 -2.29 -2.22
CA ASN A 16 -15.11 -3.73 -2.46
C ASN A 16 -13.99 -4.08 -3.44
N PHE A 17 -13.72 -3.26 -4.46
CA PHE A 17 -12.62 -3.47 -5.39
C PHE A 17 -11.24 -3.32 -4.71
N ILE A 18 -11.15 -2.38 -3.78
CA ILE A 18 -9.92 -2.04 -3.08
C ILE A 18 -9.61 -3.00 -1.93
N LYS A 19 -10.62 -3.48 -1.19
CA LYS A 19 -10.48 -3.84 0.22
C LYS A 19 -9.40 -4.84 0.57
N ASN A 20 -8.87 -5.65 -0.35
CA ASN A 20 -7.78 -6.59 -0.08
C ASN A 20 -7.00 -7.02 -1.35
N LYS A 21 -6.56 -6.09 -2.21
CA LYS A 21 -5.72 -6.47 -3.36
C LYS A 21 -4.24 -6.41 -3.01
N THR A 22 -3.60 -7.57 -3.09
CA THR A 22 -2.14 -7.65 -3.18
C THR A 22 -1.73 -7.34 -4.60
N VAL A 23 -0.96 -6.27 -4.79
CA VAL A 23 -0.30 -5.97 -6.06
C VAL A 23 1.00 -6.77 -6.10
N ILE A 24 1.16 -7.55 -7.16
CA ILE A 24 2.40 -8.25 -7.47
C ILE A 24 3.17 -7.31 -8.40
N GLY A 25 4.34 -6.85 -7.95
CA GLY A 25 5.21 -6.01 -8.77
C GLY A 25 5.96 -6.84 -9.81
N GLU A 26 6.60 -6.13 -10.75
CA GLU A 26 7.37 -6.77 -11.80
C GLU A 26 8.58 -7.54 -11.22
N PRO A 27 8.81 -8.79 -11.66
CA PRO A 27 10.01 -9.52 -11.29
C PRO A 27 11.27 -8.80 -11.76
N PHE A 28 12.26 -8.68 -10.88
CA PHE A 28 13.59 -8.22 -11.26
C PHE A 28 14.64 -9.22 -10.80
N GLN A 29 15.72 -9.33 -11.56
CA GLN A 29 16.75 -10.34 -11.36
C GLN A 29 18.06 -9.69 -10.91
N ILE A 30 18.73 -10.31 -9.93
CA ILE A 30 20.06 -9.92 -9.46
C ILE A 30 20.87 -11.20 -9.33
N GLY A 31 21.92 -11.32 -10.16
CA GLY A 31 22.66 -12.58 -10.27
C GLY A 31 21.75 -13.73 -10.70
N ASP A 32 21.74 -14.81 -9.91
CA ASP A 32 20.92 -16.02 -10.10
C ASP A 32 19.55 -15.95 -9.39
N ILE A 33 19.21 -14.81 -8.79
CA ILE A 33 18.04 -14.66 -7.92
C ILE A 33 17.00 -13.76 -8.57
N THR A 34 15.77 -14.26 -8.65
CA THR A 34 14.59 -13.49 -9.09
C THR A 34 13.82 -13.00 -7.88
N LEU A 35 13.52 -11.71 -7.84
CA LEU A 35 12.82 -11.04 -6.77
C LEU A 35 11.49 -10.49 -7.30
N ILE A 36 10.40 -10.82 -6.61
CA ILE A 36 9.06 -10.35 -6.94
C ILE A 36 8.50 -9.61 -5.72
N PRO A 37 8.43 -8.27 -5.77
CA PRO A 37 7.91 -7.49 -4.65
C PRO A 37 6.38 -7.59 -4.59
N THR A 38 5.82 -7.64 -3.38
CA THR A 38 4.37 -7.66 -3.17
C THR A 38 3.94 -6.54 -2.21
N LEU A 39 2.87 -5.85 -2.60
CA LEU A 39 2.35 -4.67 -1.92
C LEU A 39 0.87 -4.87 -1.58
N SER A 40 0.43 -4.40 -0.43
CA SER A 40 -0.98 -4.32 -0.05
C SER A 40 -1.46 -2.89 -0.14
N ILE A 41 -2.60 -2.69 -0.80
CA ILE A 41 -3.26 -1.38 -0.88
C ILE A 41 -4.59 -1.49 -0.17
N SER A 42 -4.86 -0.54 0.72
CA SER A 42 -6.11 -0.41 1.45
C SER A 42 -6.60 1.03 1.40
N PHE A 43 -7.89 1.25 1.22
CA PHE A 43 -8.52 2.56 1.37
C PHE A 43 -9.66 2.44 2.39
N GLY A 44 -9.83 3.48 3.19
CA GLY A 44 -10.87 3.60 4.21
C GLY A 44 -11.62 4.91 4.05
N LEU A 45 -12.92 4.85 4.23
CA LEU A 45 -13.83 6.00 4.17
C LEU A 45 -14.47 6.14 5.56
N GLY A 46 -14.65 7.38 6.02
CA GLY A 46 -15.29 7.65 7.30
C GLY A 46 -16.09 8.95 7.21
N SER A 47 -17.30 8.94 7.73
CA SER A 47 -18.11 10.14 7.91
C SER A 47 -18.53 10.26 9.37
N GLY A 48 -18.67 11.49 9.85
CA GLY A 48 -19.12 11.80 11.19
C GLY A 48 -20.02 13.02 11.15
N SER A 49 -21.16 12.94 11.79
CA SER A 49 -22.06 14.06 12.04
C SER A 49 -22.13 14.33 13.53
N GLU A 50 -22.04 15.59 13.93
CA GLU A 50 -22.23 16.03 15.31
C GLU A 50 -23.50 16.88 15.40
N GLU A 51 -24.51 16.37 16.09
CA GLU A 51 -25.76 17.08 16.37
C GLU A 51 -25.81 17.44 17.86
N LYS A 52 -25.58 18.72 18.19
CA LYS A 52 -25.65 19.21 19.58
C LYS A 52 -27.09 19.50 19.99
N THR A 53 -27.57 18.85 21.06
CA THR A 53 -28.94 18.95 21.62
C THR A 53 -29.19 20.18 22.50
N SER A 54 -28.51 21.31 22.27
CA SER A 54 -28.71 22.55 23.04
C SER A 54 -29.02 23.72 22.13
N SER A 55 -29.76 24.70 22.64
CA SER A 55 -30.50 25.79 21.98
C SER A 55 -29.78 26.68 20.96
N LYS A 56 -28.51 26.40 20.60
CA LYS A 56 -27.83 26.88 19.40
C LYS A 56 -27.63 25.72 18.44
N LYS A 57 -28.48 25.64 17.40
CA LYS A 57 -28.33 24.69 16.29
C LYS A 57 -27.04 24.98 15.53
N SER A 58 -25.98 24.25 15.86
CA SER A 58 -24.80 24.12 15.02
C SER A 58 -24.74 22.67 14.57
N PHE A 59 -24.89 22.45 13.27
CA PHE A 59 -24.67 21.16 12.63
C PHE A 59 -23.25 21.13 12.08
N GLY A 60 -22.50 20.08 12.39
CA GLY A 60 -21.21 19.80 11.79
C GLY A 60 -21.24 18.43 11.15
N ASP A 61 -21.22 18.38 9.83
CA ASP A 61 -21.04 17.14 9.07
C ASP A 61 -19.62 17.13 8.49
N GLY A 62 -18.92 16.00 8.64
CA GLY A 62 -17.58 15.79 8.10
C GLY A 62 -17.48 14.42 7.43
N ALA A 63 -16.75 14.37 6.33
CA ALA A 63 -16.37 13.12 5.68
C ALA A 63 -14.88 13.14 5.34
N GLY A 64 -14.24 11.98 5.38
CA GLY A 64 -12.84 11.78 5.10
C GLY A 64 -12.59 10.45 4.41
N MET A 65 -11.54 10.42 3.60
CA MET A 65 -11.02 9.22 2.96
C MET A 65 -9.54 9.11 3.26
N GLY A 66 -9.05 7.90 3.50
CA GLY A 66 -7.64 7.60 3.70
C GLY A 66 -7.22 6.40 2.85
N GLY A 67 -5.99 6.41 2.36
CA GLY A 67 -5.36 5.28 1.69
C GLY A 67 -4.09 4.86 2.42
N ARG A 68 -3.78 3.57 2.41
CA ARG A 68 -2.53 3.01 2.91
C ARG A 68 -1.99 2.00 1.91
N VAL A 69 -0.77 2.26 1.45
CA VAL A 69 0.05 1.31 0.69
C VAL A 69 1.09 0.73 1.65
N MET A 70 1.19 -0.59 1.72
CA MET A 70 2.11 -1.27 2.63
C MET A 70 2.85 -2.40 1.91
N PRO A 71 4.19 -2.38 1.82
CA PRO A 71 4.95 -3.53 1.37
C PRO A 71 4.79 -4.69 2.35
N ILE A 72 4.43 -5.86 1.83
CA ILE A 72 4.13 -7.04 2.65
C ILE A 72 5.29 -8.03 2.64
N ALA A 73 5.79 -8.40 1.46
CA ALA A 73 6.83 -9.40 1.29
C ALA A 73 7.54 -9.28 -0.06
N MET A 74 8.69 -9.93 -0.16
CA MET A 74 9.41 -10.19 -1.40
C MET A 74 9.48 -11.70 -1.62
N ILE A 75 9.02 -12.17 -2.77
CA ILE A 75 9.18 -13.56 -3.19
C ILE A 75 10.54 -13.66 -3.85
N VAL A 76 11.34 -14.61 -3.40
CA VAL A 76 12.70 -14.88 -3.85
C VAL A 76 12.71 -16.24 -4.51
N ILE A 77 13.20 -16.29 -5.75
CA ILE A 77 13.41 -17.53 -6.47
C ILE A 77 14.89 -17.65 -6.74
N LYS A 78 15.53 -18.70 -6.21
CA LYS A 78 16.95 -18.99 -6.40
C LYS A 78 17.11 -20.46 -6.77
N ASN A 79 17.71 -20.77 -7.92
CA ASN A 79 17.99 -22.15 -8.33
C ASN A 79 16.76 -23.08 -8.29
N GLY A 80 15.57 -22.55 -8.55
CA GLY A 80 14.30 -23.28 -8.50
C GLY A 80 13.65 -23.39 -7.12
N GLU A 81 14.31 -22.94 -6.06
CA GLU A 81 13.73 -22.83 -4.71
C GLU A 81 12.99 -21.50 -4.55
N ILE A 82 11.81 -21.55 -3.93
CA ILE A 82 10.96 -20.37 -3.68
C ILE A 82 10.98 -20.07 -2.17
N SER A 83 11.32 -18.83 -1.81
CA SER A 83 11.30 -18.32 -0.44
C SER A 83 10.50 -17.02 -0.38
N VAL A 84 9.69 -16.84 0.66
CA VAL A 84 8.91 -15.61 0.88
C VAL A 84 9.53 -14.87 2.06
N LEU A 85 10.00 -13.65 1.81
CA LEU A 85 10.67 -12.83 2.82
C LEU A 85 9.78 -11.65 3.21
N PRO A 86 9.29 -11.61 4.47
CA PRO A 86 8.50 -10.50 4.97
C PRO A 86 9.33 -9.22 5.06
N ILE A 87 8.79 -8.08 4.64
CA ILE A 87 9.47 -6.77 4.71
C ILE A 87 9.31 -6.11 6.09
N ASN A 88 8.46 -6.67 6.94
CA ASN A 88 8.00 -6.06 8.20
C ASN A 88 8.92 -6.24 9.41
N ARG A 89 10.12 -6.81 9.25
CA ARG A 89 11.16 -6.90 10.29
C ARG A 89 12.53 -6.88 9.61
N ASN A 90 13.49 -6.08 10.09
CA ASN A 90 14.87 -5.96 9.55
C ASN A 90 15.45 -7.31 9.08
N THR A 91 15.13 -8.39 9.80
CA THR A 91 15.50 -9.78 9.48
C THR A 91 15.20 -10.28 8.07
N GLY A 92 14.20 -9.76 7.35
CA GLY A 92 13.86 -10.22 6.00
C GLY A 92 14.78 -9.64 4.93
N LEU A 93 15.11 -8.35 5.05
CA LEU A 93 16.05 -7.65 4.18
C LEU A 93 17.49 -8.00 4.50
N ASP A 94 17.84 -8.14 5.78
CA ASP A 94 19.19 -8.55 6.22
C ASP A 94 19.56 -9.91 5.62
N LYS A 95 18.63 -10.88 5.63
CA LYS A 95 18.82 -12.19 5.00
C LYS A 95 18.98 -12.10 3.47
N LEU A 96 18.28 -11.18 2.81
CA LEU A 96 18.44 -10.95 1.38
C LEU A 96 19.83 -10.40 1.05
N ILE A 97 20.30 -9.45 1.85
CA ILE A 97 21.62 -8.81 1.70
C ILE A 97 22.73 -9.84 1.96
N ASP A 98 22.56 -10.72 2.95
CA ASP A 98 23.49 -11.84 3.21
C ASP A 98 23.52 -12.85 2.05
N MET A 99 22.39 -13.06 1.37
CA MET A 99 22.30 -13.96 0.21
C MET A 99 22.80 -13.31 -1.08
N VAL A 100 22.71 -11.98 -1.19
CA VAL A 100 23.05 -11.18 -2.38
C VAL A 100 23.72 -9.87 -1.95
N PRO A 101 25.05 -9.79 -1.95
CA PRO A 101 25.77 -8.58 -1.62
C PRO A 101 25.40 -7.39 -2.54
N ASP A 102 25.14 -7.68 -3.82
CA ASP A 102 24.79 -6.69 -4.85
C ASP A 102 23.42 -6.03 -4.62
N LEU A 103 22.55 -6.59 -3.76
CA LEU A 103 21.29 -5.93 -3.38
C LEU A 103 21.53 -4.63 -2.60
N MET A 104 22.65 -4.57 -1.88
CA MET A 104 22.99 -3.43 -1.02
C MET A 104 23.19 -2.15 -1.83
N ASP A 105 23.63 -2.26 -3.08
CA ASP A 105 23.78 -1.14 -3.98
C ASP A 105 22.44 -0.69 -4.58
N LYS A 106 21.54 -1.62 -4.91
CA LYS A 106 20.19 -1.28 -5.38
C LYS A 106 19.29 -0.69 -4.28
N ILE A 107 19.41 -1.15 -3.04
CA ILE A 107 18.61 -0.61 -1.92
C ILE A 107 19.02 0.83 -1.61
N LYS A 108 20.31 1.19 -1.74
CA LYS A 108 20.78 2.58 -1.60
C LYS A 108 20.16 3.50 -2.65
N GLU A 109 19.89 3.02 -3.85
CA GLU A 109 19.20 3.80 -4.91
C GLU A 109 17.70 3.99 -4.62
N ILE A 110 17.07 3.08 -3.88
CA ILE A 110 15.64 3.15 -3.46
C ILE A 110 15.47 4.00 -2.18
N SER A 111 16.55 4.59 -1.65
CA SER A 111 16.53 5.50 -0.50
C SER A 111 15.48 6.62 -0.69
N PRO A 112 14.70 6.97 0.35
CA PRO A 112 13.45 7.75 0.29
C PRO A 112 13.52 9.18 -0.30
N GLU A 113 14.66 9.62 -0.82
CA GLU A 113 14.77 10.89 -1.55
C GLU A 113 14.10 10.85 -2.93
N SER A 114 13.89 9.68 -3.52
CA SER A 114 13.29 9.51 -4.86
C SER A 114 11.75 9.52 -4.89
N PHE A 115 11.06 9.40 -3.75
CA PHE A 115 9.58 9.48 -3.68
C PHE A 115 9.02 10.90 -3.47
N LYS A 116 9.87 11.95 -3.48
CA LYS A 116 9.46 13.35 -3.24
C LYS A 116 9.12 14.15 -4.52
N LYS A 117 9.19 13.58 -5.72
CA LYS A 117 8.90 14.28 -6.98
C LYS A 117 7.71 13.66 -7.72
N GLU A 118 6.51 13.80 -7.18
CA GLU A 118 5.27 13.72 -7.98
C GLU A 118 4.12 14.30 -7.15
N LYS A 119 4.19 15.60 -6.87
CA LYS A 119 3.07 16.43 -6.42
C LYS A 119 3.35 17.88 -6.78
N GLU A 120 3.30 18.18 -8.07
CA GLU A 120 2.99 19.52 -8.57
C GLU A 120 2.52 19.39 -10.02
N GLU A 121 1.21 19.19 -10.17
CA GLU A 121 0.41 19.86 -11.20
C GLU A 121 -0.96 20.19 -10.60
#